data_AF-A0A1E1LHH5-F1
#
_entry.id   AF-A0A1E1LHH5-F1
#
_cell.length_a   1.000
_cell.length_b   1.000
_cell.length_c   1.000
_cell.angle_alpha   90.00
_cell.angle_beta   90.00
_cell.angle_gamma   90.00
#
_symmetry.space_group_name_H-M   'P 1'
#
loop_
_entity.id
_entity.type
_entity.pdbx_description
1 polymer ?
#
loop_
_entity_poly.entity_id
_entity_poly.type
_entity_poly.pdbx_seq_one_letter_code
_entity_poly.pdbx_strand_id
1 'polypeptide(L)'
;MPAPEIKLPFRFGRSDPGTGIRPAIFYIVEDIVAVDGAGFVSYREAFNARYSRSPLFRDMIRKLSMVWCLSFYVIAGWFTVLVLTLPVKAVYAVYAVVCTGSFSVAGLLAVWTIYFVKGALREERVAEEEGRNRNTNGAESGRLISSEGERAPLLSSGA
;
A
#
# COMPACT_ATOMS: atom_id res chain seq x y z
N MET A 1 9.98 8.90 -9.21
CA MET A 1 9.30 10.02 -9.88
C MET A 1 8.14 10.48 -9.00
N PRO A 2 8.09 11.74 -8.55
CA PRO A 2 6.87 12.27 -7.94
C PRO A 2 5.77 12.29 -9.00
N ALA A 3 4.68 11.56 -8.76
CA ALA A 3 3.53 11.57 -9.65
C ALA A 3 2.90 12.98 -9.69
N PRO A 4 2.36 13.43 -10.83
CA PRO A 4 1.68 14.72 -10.91
C PRO A 4 0.57 14.78 -9.86
N GLU A 5 0.61 15.79 -8.99
CA GLU A 5 -0.38 16.01 -7.94
C GLU A 5 -1.65 16.58 -8.55
N ILE A 6 -2.45 15.70 -9.16
CA ILE A 6 -3.78 16.04 -9.67
C ILE A 6 -4.66 16.27 -8.45
N LYS A 7 -5.13 17.50 -8.27
CA LYS A 7 -5.98 17.92 -7.16
C LYS A 7 -7.44 17.65 -7.50
N LEU A 8 -8.20 17.20 -6.50
CA LEU A 8 -9.63 16.97 -6.65
C LEU A 8 -10.39 18.29 -6.87
N PRO A 9 -11.12 18.47 -7.99
CA PRO A 9 -11.86 19.70 -8.26
C PRO A 9 -13.15 19.81 -7.43
N PHE A 10 -13.67 18.68 -6.95
CA PHE A 10 -14.84 18.59 -6.09
C PHE A 10 -14.60 17.55 -4.99
N ARG A 11 -15.39 17.62 -3.92
CA ARG A 11 -15.31 16.65 -2.81
C ARG A 11 -15.65 15.26 -3.33
N PHE A 12 -14.70 14.33 -3.24
CA PHE A 12 -14.88 12.93 -3.64
C PHE A 12 -14.84 12.04 -2.39
N GLY A 13 -16.01 11.50 -2.02
CA GLY A 13 -16.21 10.83 -0.74
C GLY A 13 -16.04 11.80 0.45
N ARG A 14 -15.20 11.42 1.43
CA ARG A 14 -14.75 12.30 2.54
C ARG A 14 -13.46 13.06 2.24
N SER A 15 -12.93 12.97 1.02
CA SER A 15 -11.72 13.71 0.63
C SER A 15 -12.08 15.16 0.31
N ASP A 16 -11.45 16.12 0.99
CA ASP A 16 -11.71 17.54 0.76
C ASP A 16 -11.29 17.97 -0.66
N PRO A 17 -11.99 18.95 -1.26
CA PRO A 17 -11.58 19.57 -2.50
C PRO A 17 -10.14 20.10 -2.39
N GLY A 18 -9.34 19.93 -3.45
CA GLY A 18 -7.94 20.36 -3.47
C GLY A 18 -6.94 19.36 -2.89
N THR A 19 -7.38 18.25 -2.29
CA THR A 19 -6.50 17.15 -1.89
C THR A 19 -6.04 16.33 -3.11
N GLY A 20 -4.81 15.82 -3.08
CA GLY A 20 -4.29 14.96 -4.14
C GLY A 20 -5.11 13.68 -4.29
N ILE A 21 -5.40 13.28 -5.54
CA ILE A 21 -6.19 12.08 -5.82
C ILE A 21 -5.54 10.85 -5.19
N ARG A 22 -6.31 10.14 -4.37
CA ARG A 22 -5.87 8.87 -3.77
C ARG A 22 -6.04 7.74 -4.79
N PRO A 23 -5.16 6.73 -4.77
CA PRO A 23 -5.26 5.60 -5.69
C PRO A 23 -6.59 4.87 -5.57
N ALA A 24 -7.11 4.31 -6.66
CA ALA A 24 -8.45 3.69 -6.71
C ALA A 24 -8.68 2.62 -5.62
N ILE A 25 -7.68 1.79 -5.33
CA ILE A 25 -7.80 0.73 -4.32
C ILE A 25 -8.04 1.30 -2.91
N PHE A 26 -7.61 2.54 -2.63
CA PHE A 26 -7.84 3.19 -1.34
C PHE A 26 -9.34 3.33 -1.07
N TYR A 27 -10.09 3.82 -2.06
CA TYR A 27 -11.54 4.02 -1.95
C TYR A 27 -12.29 2.69 -1.87
N ILE A 28 -11.86 1.68 -2.65
CA ILE A 28 -12.47 0.35 -2.63
C ILE A 28 -12.32 -0.30 -1.26
N VAL A 29 -11.11 -0.27 -0.67
CA VAL A 29 -10.87 -0.85 0.65
C VAL A 29 -11.63 -0.08 1.73
N GLU A 30 -11.65 1.25 1.65
CA GLU A 30 -12.41 2.08 2.59
C GLU A 30 -13.89 1.70 2.59
N ASP A 31 -14.49 1.49 1.42
CA ASP A 31 -15.92 1.18 1.27
C ASP A 31 -16.24 -0.26 1.69
N ILE A 32 -15.49 -1.25 1.19
CA ILE A 32 -15.68 -2.67 1.53
C ILE A 32 -15.54 -2.89 3.04
N VAL A 33 -14.50 -2.34 3.68
CA VAL A 33 -14.29 -2.56 5.12
C VAL A 33 -15.28 -1.76 5.97
N ALA A 34 -15.73 -0.59 5.49
CA ALA A 34 -16.78 0.16 6.18
C ALA A 34 -18.13 -0.58 6.15
N VAL A 35 -18.45 -1.26 5.05
CA VAL A 35 -19.71 -1.99 4.86
C VAL A 35 -19.64 -3.41 5.42
N ASP A 36 -18.70 -4.22 4.97
CA ASP A 36 -18.61 -5.65 5.31
C ASP A 36 -17.81 -5.90 6.60
N GLY A 37 -16.91 -5.00 6.95
CA GLY A 37 -16.06 -5.13 8.14
C GLY A 37 -16.66 -4.54 9.43
N ALA A 38 -17.89 -4.01 9.37
CA ALA A 38 -18.48 -3.22 10.45
C ALA A 38 -17.55 -2.10 10.98
N GLY A 39 -16.68 -1.57 10.11
CA GLY A 39 -15.66 -0.59 10.48
C GLY A 39 -16.20 0.83 10.66
N PHE A 40 -17.38 1.11 10.10
CA PHE A 40 -18.09 2.40 10.17
C PHE A 40 -17.13 3.62 10.04
N VAL A 41 -17.31 4.65 10.86
CA VAL A 41 -16.56 5.91 10.79
C VAL A 41 -15.14 5.78 11.38
N SER A 42 -14.99 5.01 12.46
CA SER A 42 -13.72 4.86 13.18
C SER A 42 -12.63 4.19 12.33
N TYR A 43 -12.99 3.18 11.53
CA TYR A 43 -12.05 2.56 10.60
C TYR A 43 -11.55 3.56 9.57
N ARG A 44 -12.44 4.38 9.02
CA ARG A 44 -12.10 5.35 7.96
C ARG A 44 -11.11 6.41 8.47
N GLU A 45 -11.32 6.91 9.69
CA GLU A 45 -10.42 7.87 10.32
C GLU A 45 -9.05 7.25 10.63
N ALA A 46 -9.02 6.05 11.20
CA ALA A 46 -7.79 5.33 11.47
C ALA A 46 -7.01 5.00 10.18
N PHE A 47 -7.70 4.56 9.13
CA PHE A 47 -7.12 4.24 7.83
C PHE A 47 -6.54 5.48 7.15
N ASN A 48 -7.26 6.61 7.20
CA ASN A 48 -6.78 7.88 6.67
C ASN A 48 -5.57 8.42 7.45
N ALA A 49 -5.60 8.33 8.79
CA ALA A 49 -4.47 8.71 9.64
C ALA A 49 -3.21 7.87 9.33
N ARG A 50 -3.38 6.54 9.16
CA ARG A 50 -2.28 5.64 8.76
C ARG A 50 -1.73 6.01 7.39
N TYR A 51 -2.61 6.23 6.40
CA TYR A 51 -2.21 6.63 5.05
C TYR A 51 -1.40 7.93 5.04
N SER A 52 -1.75 8.87 5.91
CA SER A 52 -1.05 10.16 6.00
C SER A 52 0.30 10.05 6.73
N ARG A 53 0.43 9.12 7.68
CA ARG A 53 1.66 8.92 8.48
C ARG A 53 2.74 8.12 7.76
N SER A 54 2.38 7.07 7.03
CA SER A 54 3.38 6.12 6.49
C SER A 54 3.55 6.27 4.97
N PRO A 55 4.72 6.75 4.49
CA PRO A 55 5.00 6.82 3.05
C PRO A 55 5.11 5.43 2.40
N LEU A 56 5.61 4.42 3.13
CA LEU A 56 5.68 3.03 2.65
C LEU A 56 4.29 2.46 2.40
N PHE A 57 3.35 2.73 3.30
CA PHE A 57 1.95 2.31 3.14
C PHE A 57 1.29 2.97 1.92
N ARG A 58 1.59 4.25 1.65
CA ARG A 58 1.09 4.96 0.46
C ARG A 58 1.62 4.33 -0.83
N ASP A 59 2.90 4.00 -0.86
CA ASP A 59 3.53 3.37 -2.02
C ASP A 59 3.01 1.95 -2.25
N MET A 60 2.76 1.20 -1.18
CA MET A 60 2.11 -0.11 -1.24
C MET A 60 0.72 -0.01 -1.92
N ILE A 61 -0.12 0.91 -1.46
CA ILE A 61 -1.47 1.13 -2.02
C ILE A 61 -1.41 1.59 -3.48
N ARG A 62 -0.43 2.42 -3.85
CA ARG A 62 -0.25 2.87 -5.24
C ARG A 62 0.15 1.71 -6.15
N LYS A 63 1.15 0.92 -5.76
CA LYS A 63 1.58 -0.28 -6.50
C LYS A 63 0.42 -1.26 -6.67
N LEU A 64 -0.35 -1.47 -5.59
CA LEU A 64 -1.50 -2.35 -5.63
C LEU A 64 -2.57 -1.88 -6.61
N SER A 65 -2.89 -0.58 -6.59
CA SER A 65 -3.86 0.01 -7.54
C SER A 65 -3.41 -0.18 -8.99
N MET A 66 -2.12 0.04 -9.28
CA MET A 66 -1.57 -0.15 -10.63
C MET A 66 -1.65 -1.60 -11.09
N VAL A 67 -1.26 -2.55 -10.23
CA VAL A 67 -1.29 -3.99 -10.55
C VAL A 67 -2.73 -4.45 -10.81
N TRP A 68 -3.67 -4.03 -9.97
CA TRP A 68 -5.09 -4.38 -10.14
C TRP A 68 -5.69 -3.77 -11.40
N CYS A 69 -5.47 -2.48 -11.65
CA CYS A 69 -5.92 -1.84 -12.90
C CYS A 69 -5.35 -2.54 -14.13
N LEU A 70 -4.03 -2.78 -14.16
CA LEU A 70 -3.38 -3.43 -15.30
C LEU A 70 -3.92 -4.85 -15.50
N SER A 71 -4.12 -5.60 -14.43
CA SER A 71 -4.66 -6.96 -14.50
C SER A 71 -6.06 -6.97 -15.09
N PHE A 72 -6.94 -6.05 -14.67
CA PHE A 72 -8.28 -5.95 -15.25
C PHE A 72 -8.26 -5.60 -16.74
N TYR A 73 -7.38 -4.69 -17.17
CA TYR A 73 -7.23 -4.36 -18.59
C TYR A 73 -6.74 -5.55 -19.41
N VAL A 74 -5.76 -6.31 -18.92
CA VAL A 74 -5.23 -7.50 -19.60
C VAL A 74 -6.31 -8.56 -19.75
N ILE A 75 -7.05 -8.84 -18.66
CA ILE A 75 -8.13 -9.83 -18.66
C ILE A 75 -9.27 -9.41 -19.60
N ALA A 76 -9.68 -8.13 -19.56
CA ALA A 76 -10.71 -7.60 -20.44
C ALA A 76 -10.30 -7.67 -21.92
N GLY A 77 -9.04 -7.33 -22.23
CA GLY A 77 -8.49 -7.46 -23.58
C GLY A 77 -8.48 -8.92 -24.06
N TRP A 78 -8.03 -9.84 -23.20
CA TRP A 78 -8.03 -11.27 -23.50
C TRP A 78 -9.44 -11.80 -23.82
N PHE A 79 -10.44 -11.46 -22.99
CA PHE A 79 -11.82 -11.87 -23.24
C PHE A 79 -12.42 -11.22 -24.48
N THR A 80 -12.07 -9.98 -24.76
CA THR A 80 -12.55 -9.29 -25.97
C THR A 80 -12.06 -10.03 -27.23
N VAL A 81 -10.78 -10.41 -27.28
CA VAL A 81 -10.22 -11.19 -28.40
C VAL A 81 -10.88 -12.58 -28.49
N LEU A 82 -11.07 -13.25 -27.35
CA LEU A 82 -11.71 -14.57 -27.31
C LEU A 82 -13.14 -14.53 -27.86
N VAL A 83 -13.92 -13.52 -27.47
CA VAL A 83 -15.30 -13.36 -27.94
C VAL A 83 -15.37 -13.04 -29.44
N LEU A 84 -14.43 -12.25 -29.97
CA LEU A 84 -14.43 -11.89 -31.39
C LEU A 84 -13.94 -13.01 -32.31
N THR A 85 -13.17 -13.98 -31.80
CA THR A 85 -12.56 -15.04 -32.61
C THR A 85 -13.38 -16.33 -32.66
N LEU A 86 -14.26 -16.58 -31.69
CA LEU A 86 -14.99 -17.85 -31.60
C LEU A 86 -16.37 -17.84 -32.29
N PRO A 87 -16.74 -18.93 -33.00
CA PRO A 87 -18.05 -19.07 -33.63
C PRO A 87 -19.17 -19.33 -32.61
N VAL A 88 -20.36 -18.79 -32.91
CA VAL A 88 -21.57 -18.76 -32.04
C VAL A 88 -22.02 -20.15 -31.54
N LYS A 89 -21.63 -21.26 -32.18
CA LYS A 89 -22.02 -22.60 -31.72
C LYS A 89 -21.35 -23.03 -30.39
N ALA A 90 -20.35 -22.28 -29.92
CA ALA A 90 -19.62 -22.58 -28.70
C ALA A 90 -20.03 -21.72 -27.48
N VAL A 91 -21.18 -21.01 -27.50
CA VAL A 91 -21.56 -20.06 -26.43
C VAL A 91 -21.46 -20.65 -25.03
N TYR A 92 -21.91 -21.90 -24.81
CA TYR A 92 -21.82 -22.55 -23.50
C TYR A 92 -20.38 -22.82 -23.06
N ALA A 93 -19.51 -23.25 -23.98
CA ALA A 93 -18.09 -23.47 -23.69
C ALA A 93 -17.37 -22.14 -23.42
N VAL A 94 -17.67 -21.10 -24.21
CA VAL A 94 -17.12 -19.75 -24.01
C VAL A 94 -17.57 -19.19 -22.66
N TYR A 95 -18.85 -19.27 -22.32
CA TYR A 95 -19.37 -18.79 -21.04
C TYR A 95 -18.72 -19.50 -19.85
N ALA A 96 -18.57 -20.83 -19.92
CA ALA A 96 -17.91 -21.60 -18.87
C ALA A 96 -16.43 -21.20 -18.71
N VAL A 97 -15.70 -21.02 -19.82
CA VAL A 97 -14.30 -20.59 -19.82
C VAL A 97 -14.15 -19.15 -19.31
N VAL A 98 -15.07 -18.25 -19.68
CA VAL A 98 -15.02 -16.86 -19.20
C VAL A 98 -15.28 -16.77 -17.71
N CYS A 99 -16.32 -17.44 -17.21
CA CYS A 99 -16.60 -17.48 -15.79
C CYS A 99 -15.44 -18.12 -15.02
N THR A 100 -15.08 -19.35 -15.33
CA THR A 100 -14.02 -20.07 -14.58
C THR A 100 -12.67 -19.39 -14.70
N GLY A 101 -12.27 -18.96 -15.90
CA GLY A 101 -11.02 -18.25 -16.14
C GLY A 101 -10.94 -16.93 -15.39
N SER A 102 -12.01 -16.13 -15.39
CA SER A 102 -12.04 -14.86 -14.64
C SER A 102 -11.89 -15.08 -13.14
N PHE A 103 -12.64 -16.04 -12.58
CA PHE A 103 -12.60 -16.34 -11.15
C PHE A 103 -11.26 -16.94 -10.72
N SER A 104 -10.65 -17.81 -11.52
CA SER A 104 -9.33 -18.38 -11.21
C SER A 104 -8.24 -17.31 -11.21
N VAL A 105 -8.24 -16.41 -12.20
CA VAL A 105 -7.25 -15.32 -12.26
C VAL A 105 -7.48 -14.31 -11.14
N ALA A 106 -8.73 -13.92 -10.88
CA ALA A 106 -9.07 -13.03 -9.78
C ALA A 106 -8.68 -13.64 -8.42
N GLY A 107 -8.97 -14.92 -8.20
CA GLY A 107 -8.59 -15.65 -6.99
C GLY A 107 -7.07 -15.73 -6.81
N LEU A 108 -6.32 -16.05 -7.87
CA LEU A 108 -4.86 -16.06 -7.84
C LEU A 108 -4.28 -14.67 -7.52
N LEU A 109 -4.80 -13.63 -8.16
CA LEU A 109 -4.39 -12.25 -7.95
C LEU A 109 -4.70 -11.77 -6.52
N ALA A 110 -5.83 -12.20 -5.96
CA ALA A 110 -6.20 -11.94 -4.57
C ALA A 110 -5.23 -12.61 -3.59
N VAL A 111 -4.91 -13.90 -3.80
CA VAL A 111 -3.93 -14.63 -2.97
C VAL A 111 -2.56 -13.96 -3.04
N TRP A 112 -2.09 -13.60 -4.24
CA TRP A 112 -0.85 -12.86 -4.41
C TRP A 112 -0.87 -11.53 -3.67
N THR A 113 -1.97 -10.77 -3.78
CA THR A 113 -2.15 -9.49 -3.09
C THR A 113 -2.01 -9.64 -1.58
N ILE A 114 -2.59 -10.70 -1.00
CA ILE A 114 -2.47 -10.99 0.44
C ILE A 114 -1.00 -11.17 0.85
N TYR A 115 -0.24 -11.96 0.09
CA TYR A 115 1.19 -12.17 0.37
C TYR A 115 2.00 -10.88 0.20
N PHE A 116 1.74 -10.11 -0.86
CA PHE A 116 2.42 -8.85 -1.12
C PHE A 116 2.18 -7.82 0.00
N VAL A 117 0.92 -7.65 0.42
CA VAL A 117 0.57 -6.73 1.52
C VAL A 117 1.21 -7.18 2.84
N LYS A 118 1.19 -8.48 3.14
CA LYS A 118 1.89 -9.02 4.32
C LYS A 118 3.39 -8.74 4.27
N GLY A 119 4.02 -8.89 3.11
CA GLY A 119 5.43 -8.58 2.89
C GLY A 119 5.74 -7.10 3.13
N ALA A 120 4.98 -6.20 2.50
CA ALA A 120 5.16 -4.76 2.65
C ALA A 120 4.94 -4.27 4.09
N LEU A 121 3.97 -4.84 4.82
CA LEU A 121 3.76 -4.55 6.23
C LEU A 121 4.90 -5.08 7.12
N ARG A 122 5.55 -6.18 6.72
CA ARG A 122 6.72 -6.71 7.42
C ARG A 122 7.93 -5.79 7.22
N GLU A 123 8.14 -5.31 6.00
CA GLU A 123 9.19 -4.32 5.69
C GLU A 123 8.99 -3.03 6.48
N GLU A 124 7.75 -2.54 6.61
CA GLU A 124 7.45 -1.36 7.43
C GLU A 124 7.83 -1.56 8.90
N ARG A 125 7.52 -2.72 9.50
CA ARG A 125 7.90 -3.03 10.88
C ARG A 125 9.41 -3.11 11.07
N VAL A 126 10.11 -3.74 10.15
CA VAL A 126 11.58 -3.86 10.20
C VAL A 126 12.22 -2.47 10.07
N ALA A 127 11.73 -1.62 9.16
CA ALA A 127 12.23 -0.26 9.01
C ALA A 127 12.00 0.60 10.27
N GLU A 128 10.85 0.43 10.94
CA GLU A 128 10.56 1.09 12.23
C GLU A 128 11.50 0.62 13.35
N GLU A 129 11.80 -0.68 13.42
CA GLU A 129 12.73 -1.26 14.39
C GLU A 129 14.18 -0.81 14.15
N GLU A 130 14.63 -0.80 12.89
CA GLU A 130 15.95 -0.30 12.49
C GLU A 130 16.11 1.20 12.80
N GLY A 131 15.09 2.00 12.51
CA GLY A 131 15.07 3.42 12.84
C GLY A 131 15.15 3.68 14.35
N ARG A 132 14.42 2.88 15.14
CA ARG A 132 14.48 2.94 16.61
C ARG A 132 15.86 2.58 17.14
N ASN A 133 16.44 1.47 16.66
CA ASN A 133 17.75 0.99 17.10
C ASN A 133 18.87 1.97 16.73
N ARG A 134 18.79 2.58 15.54
CA ARG A 134 19.74 3.63 15.12
C ARG A 134 19.67 4.86 16.03
N ASN A 135 18.47 5.29 16.41
CA ASN A 135 18.31 6.42 17.34
C ASN A 135 18.82 6.10 18.75
N THR A 136 18.58 4.89 19.27
CA THR A 136 19.11 4.49 20.58
C THR A 136 20.63 4.43 20.57
N ASN A 137 21.23 3.82 19.54
CA ASN A 137 22.68 3.72 19.40
C ASN A 137 23.32 5.10 19.20
N GLY A 138 22.67 6.00 18.45
CA GLY A 138 23.12 7.39 18.30
C GLY A 138 23.08 8.17 19.62
N ALA A 139 22.01 8.01 20.41
CA ALA A 139 21.90 8.63 21.72
C ALA A 139 22.87 8.05 22.77
N GLU A 140 23.19 6.76 22.67
CA GLU A 140 24.21 6.11 23.50
C GLU A 140 25.61 6.57 23.11
N SER A 141 25.94 6.59 21.81
CA SER A 141 27.22 7.08 21.30
C SER A 141 27.45 8.55 21.66
N GLY A 142 26.43 9.40 21.54
CA GLY A 142 26.50 10.80 22.00
C GLY A 142 26.74 10.94 23.50
N ARG A 143 26.14 10.08 24.33
CA ARG A 143 26.41 10.03 25.78
C ARG A 143 27.81 9.57 26.12
N LEU A 144 28.33 8.57 25.41
CA LEU A 144 29.70 8.08 25.59
C LEU A 144 30.72 9.17 25.23
N ILE A 145 30.54 9.85 24.10
CA ILE A 145 31.40 10.97 23.66
C ILE A 145 31.35 12.12 24.68
N SER A 146 30.16 12.47 25.19
CA SER A 146 30.03 13.50 26.24
C SER A 146 30.76 13.09 27.52
N SER A 147 30.63 11.83 27.95
CA SER A 147 31.30 11.34 29.16
C SER A 147 32.84 11.29 29.00
N GLU A 148 33.33 10.96 27.81
CA GLU A 148 34.77 10.92 27.52
C GLU A 148 35.37 12.33 27.47
N GLY A 149 34.65 13.31 26.92
CA GLY A 149 35.03 14.73 26.95
C GLY A 149 35.11 15.29 28.38
N GLU A 150 34.24 14.85 29.28
CA GLU A 150 34.27 15.24 30.71
C GLU A 150 35.45 14.60 31.47
N ARG A 151 35.94 13.44 31.01
CA ARG A 151 37.09 12.73 31.61
C ARG A 151 38.44 13.24 31.11
N ALA A 152 38.50 13.80 29.91
CA ALA A 152 39.73 14.35 29.32
C ALA A 152 40.45 15.42 30.19
N PRO A 153 39.77 16.40 30.84
CA PRO A 153 40.45 17.37 31.70
C PRO A 153 40.95 16.77 33.03
N LEU A 154 40.34 15.68 33.52
CA LEU A 154 40.74 15.05 34.79
C LEU A 154 42.05 14.27 34.68
N LEU A 155 42.36 13.71 33.50
CA LEU A 155 43.61 12.99 33.25
C LEU A 155 44.80 13.93 33.00
N SER A 156 44.55 15.17 32.55
CA SER A 156 45.60 16.18 32.33
C SER A 156 46.06 16.87 33.62
N SER A 157 45.33 16.77 34.73
CA SER A 157 45.65 17.45 36.00
C SER A 157 46.45 16.57 36.98
N GLY A 158 46.83 15.35 36.59
CA GLY A 158 47.48 14.36 37.47
C GLY A 158 48.88 13.90 37.04
N ALA A 159 49.56 14.62 36.14
CA ALA A 159 50.95 14.38 35.73
C ALA A 159 51.87 15.50 36.21
#